data_AF-A0A1A8FRN8-F1
#
_entry.id   AF-A0A1A8FRN8-F1
#
_cell.length_a   1.000
_cell.length_b   1.000
_cell.length_c   1.000
_cell.angle_alpha   90.00
_cell.angle_beta   90.00
_cell.angle_gamma   90.00
#
_symmetry.space_group_name_H-M   'P 1'
#
loop_
_entity.id
_entity.type
_entity.pdbx_description
1 polymer ?
#
loop_
_entity_poly.entity_id
_entity_poly.type
_entity_poly.pdbx_seq_one_letter_code
_entity_poly.pdbx_strand_id
1 'polypeptide(L)'
;CQRDESPCKNYHFTDKTRHPSLHQENGAREKKKSFCCVGHFDLLTANKTVKEMMAKKHAEELERVKREVQQAVAVSITADMWTSLNMEAYLALTCHYINDNMQLCTSVLGVKHFPQSHTADNLAQVKRGMMDDWAITNE
;
A
#
# COMPACT_ATOMS: atom_id res chain seq x y z
N CYS A 1 -9.09 50.52 -18.87
CA CYS A 1 -7.76 50.37 -19.50
C CYS A 1 -6.74 50.41 -18.36
N GLN A 2 -5.98 49.36 -18.05
CA GLN A 2 -5.09 48.65 -18.95
C GLN A 2 -5.11 47.13 -18.67
N ARG A 3 -5.13 46.34 -19.75
CA ARG A 3 -4.85 44.89 -19.72
C ARG A 3 -3.34 44.75 -19.77
N ASP A 4 -2.75 44.17 -18.74
CA ASP A 4 -1.33 43.83 -18.75
C ASP A 4 -1.19 42.40 -19.33
N GLU A 5 -0.85 42.32 -20.61
CA GLU A 5 -0.63 41.07 -21.34
C GLU A 5 0.80 40.58 -21.08
N SER A 6 1.03 39.89 -19.97
CA SER A 6 2.28 39.15 -19.77
C SER A 6 2.18 37.76 -20.41
N PRO A 7 3.15 37.32 -21.25
CA PRO A 7 3.06 36.03 -21.92
C PRO A 7 3.31 34.88 -20.95
N CYS A 8 2.35 33.96 -20.84
CA CYS A 8 2.51 32.71 -20.09
C CYS A 8 3.68 31.91 -20.67
N LYS A 9 4.77 31.77 -19.92
CA LYS A 9 5.87 30.86 -20.26
C LYS A 9 5.37 29.42 -20.14
N ASN A 10 5.30 28.71 -21.26
CA ASN A 10 5.04 27.27 -21.27
C ASN A 10 6.24 26.54 -20.71
N TYR A 11 6.17 26.11 -19.45
CA TYR A 11 7.13 25.19 -18.87
C TYR A 11 6.76 23.76 -19.27
N HIS A 12 7.63 23.13 -20.06
CA HIS A 12 7.53 21.69 -20.34
C HIS A 12 8.21 20.94 -19.19
N PHE A 13 7.43 20.43 -18.24
CA PHE A 13 7.94 19.59 -17.16
C PHE A 13 8.11 18.16 -17.70
N THR A 14 9.35 17.71 -17.85
CA THR A 14 9.65 16.29 -18.12
C THR A 14 10.14 15.65 -16.82
N ASP A 15 9.32 14.75 -16.27
CA ASP A 15 9.69 13.95 -15.10
C ASP A 15 10.67 12.85 -15.54
N LYS A 16 11.96 13.04 -15.22
CA LYS A 16 13.02 12.06 -15.53
C LYS A 16 13.15 10.93 -14.50
N THR A 17 12.25 10.82 -13.52
CA THR A 17 12.34 9.83 -12.44
C THR A 17 11.38 8.64 -12.58
N ARG A 18 10.56 8.59 -13.63
CA ARG A 18 9.60 7.49 -13.84
C ARG A 18 10.18 6.37 -14.72
N HIS A 19 10.12 5.14 -14.23
CA HIS A 19 10.58 3.93 -14.92
C HIS A 19 9.79 3.70 -16.24
N PRO A 20 10.44 3.28 -17.36
CA PRO A 20 9.82 3.24 -18.71
C PRO A 20 8.60 2.33 -18.86
N SER A 21 8.37 1.39 -17.95
CA SER A 21 7.32 0.36 -18.06
C SER A 21 5.90 0.86 -17.79
N LEU A 22 5.71 2.13 -17.41
CA LEU A 22 4.38 2.72 -17.18
C LEU A 22 3.79 3.42 -18.41
N HIS A 23 4.44 3.32 -19.58
CA HIS A 23 3.91 3.80 -20.86
C HIS A 23 2.93 2.79 -21.48
N GLN A 24 1.77 2.59 -20.84
CA GLN A 24 0.61 2.07 -21.57
C GLN A 24 -0.48 3.13 -21.58
N GLU A 25 -0.64 3.72 -22.76
CA GLU A 25 -1.54 4.81 -23.07
C GLU A 25 -3.00 4.40 -22.84
N ASN A 26 -3.74 5.18 -22.05
CA ASN A 26 -5.20 5.23 -22.13
C ASN A 26 -5.59 6.70 -22.35
N GLY A 27 -6.21 6.95 -23.49
CA GLY A 27 -6.59 8.28 -23.98
C GLY A 27 -7.40 9.07 -22.97
N ALA A 28 -6.80 10.11 -22.39
CA ALA A 28 -7.48 11.05 -21.54
C ALA A 28 -8.22 12.08 -22.41
N ARG A 29 -9.52 11.85 -22.62
CA ARG A 29 -10.45 12.85 -23.16
C ARG A 29 -10.40 14.10 -22.27
N GLU A 30 -9.88 15.18 -22.83
CA GLU A 30 -9.62 16.45 -22.14
C GLU A 30 -10.94 17.11 -21.68
N LYS A 31 -11.30 16.88 -20.42
CA LYS A 31 -12.37 17.65 -19.77
C LYS A 31 -11.76 18.95 -19.26
N LYS A 32 -11.93 20.04 -20.01
CA LYS A 32 -11.66 21.41 -19.54
C LYS A 32 -12.56 21.71 -18.33
N LYS A 33 -12.07 21.42 -17.12
CA LYS A 33 -12.67 21.92 -15.89
C LYS A 33 -12.24 23.38 -15.75
N SER A 34 -13.20 24.28 -15.92
CA SER A 34 -13.07 25.68 -15.54
C SER A 34 -12.78 25.74 -14.04
N PHE A 35 -11.56 26.09 -13.68
CA PHE A 35 -11.16 26.27 -12.28
C PHE A 35 -11.41 27.73 -11.93
N CYS A 36 -12.56 28.00 -11.31
CA CYS A 36 -12.84 29.29 -10.71
C CYS A 36 -11.99 29.40 -9.44
N CYS A 37 -11.25 30.50 -9.30
CA CYS A 37 -10.37 30.77 -8.18
C CYS A 37 -11.12 30.70 -6.85
N VAL A 38 -10.94 29.62 -6.09
CA VAL A 38 -11.22 29.61 -4.65
C VAL A 38 -9.88 29.66 -3.94
N GLY A 39 -9.77 30.62 -3.04
CA GLY A 39 -8.53 31.12 -2.45
C GLY A 39 -7.58 30.07 -1.90
N HIS A 40 -6.30 30.37 -2.07
CA HIS A 40 -5.21 30.13 -1.14
C HIS A 40 -5.42 28.97 -0.15
N PHE A 41 -5.43 27.73 -0.67
CA PHE A 41 -5.15 26.55 0.13
C PHE A 41 -3.80 26.03 -0.34
N ASP A 42 -2.80 26.20 0.51
CA ASP A 42 -1.41 25.83 0.27
C ASP A 42 -1.31 24.39 -0.23
N LEU A 43 -1.00 24.23 -1.52
CA LEU A 43 -0.51 22.97 -2.09
C LEU A 43 0.94 22.75 -1.64
N LEU A 44 1.20 22.77 -0.33
CA LEU A 44 2.52 22.55 0.24
C LEU A 44 2.63 21.08 0.69
N THR A 45 3.27 20.30 -0.19
CA THR A 45 3.72 18.90 -0.03
C THR A 45 2.66 17.80 -0.06
N ALA A 46 2.11 17.54 -1.25
CA ALA A 46 1.29 16.37 -1.56
C ALA A 46 1.82 15.05 -0.96
N ASN A 47 3.15 14.90 -0.83
CA ASN A 47 3.77 13.71 -0.24
C ASN A 47 3.48 13.53 1.27
N LYS A 48 3.37 14.60 2.06
CA LYS A 48 3.03 14.49 3.49
C LYS A 48 1.58 14.05 3.64
N THR A 49 0.68 14.71 2.91
CA THR A 49 -0.74 14.37 2.87
C THR A 49 -0.97 12.94 2.36
N VAL A 50 -0.24 12.48 1.33
CA VAL A 50 -0.36 11.09 0.83
C VAL A 50 0.10 10.07 1.85
N LYS A 51 1.20 10.31 2.57
CA LYS A 51 1.66 9.41 3.65
C LYS A 51 0.63 9.31 4.76
N GLU A 52 0.06 10.43 5.19
CA GLU A 52 -0.99 10.46 6.22
C GLU A 52 -2.26 9.75 5.74
N MET A 53 -2.69 10.00 4.49
CA MET A 53 -3.83 9.32 3.90
C MET A 53 -3.60 7.80 3.79
N MET A 54 -2.42 7.36 3.36
CA MET A 54 -2.07 5.93 3.30
C MET A 54 -2.04 5.30 4.69
N ALA A 55 -1.43 5.96 5.68
CA ALA A 55 -1.40 5.47 7.05
C ALA A 55 -2.81 5.32 7.62
N LYS A 56 -3.68 6.32 7.39
CA LYS A 56 -5.09 6.26 7.79
C LYS A 56 -5.82 5.10 7.10
N LYS A 57 -5.68 4.97 5.78
CA LYS A 57 -6.30 3.88 5.01
C LYS A 57 -5.82 2.51 5.44
N HIS A 58 -4.52 2.37 5.69
CA HIS A 58 -3.94 1.14 6.20
C HIS A 58 -4.51 0.78 7.57
N ALA A 59 -4.65 1.74 8.49
CA ALA A 59 -5.24 1.48 9.81
C ALA A 59 -6.73 1.07 9.71
N GLU A 60 -7.51 1.73 8.84
CA GLU A 60 -8.91 1.36 8.57
C GLU A 60 -9.03 -0.09 8.06
N GLU A 61 -8.19 -0.47 7.07
CA GLU A 61 -8.19 -1.82 6.50
C GLU A 61 -7.64 -2.87 7.48
N LEU A 62 -6.62 -2.52 8.26
CA LEU A 62 -6.05 -3.40 9.29
C LEU A 62 -7.14 -3.83 10.29
N GLU A 63 -7.89 -2.87 10.84
CA GLU A 63 -8.98 -3.16 11.78
C GLU A 63 -10.14 -3.91 11.12
N ARG A 64 -10.42 -3.65 9.84
CA ARG A 64 -11.42 -4.41 9.07
C ARG A 64 -11.01 -5.88 8.92
N VAL A 65 -9.80 -6.14 8.42
CA VAL A 65 -9.31 -7.51 8.19
C VAL A 65 -9.13 -8.25 9.51
N LYS A 66 -8.65 -7.59 10.58
CA LYS A 66 -8.58 -8.20 11.90
C LYS A 66 -9.94 -8.72 12.35
N ARG A 67 -10.99 -7.90 12.26
CA ARG A 67 -12.35 -8.33 12.62
C ARG A 67 -12.84 -9.50 11.77
N GLU A 68 -12.61 -9.46 10.46
CA GLU A 68 -13.03 -10.54 9.54
C GLU A 68 -12.31 -11.85 9.84
N VAL A 69 -11.02 -11.81 10.11
CA VAL A 69 -10.24 -13.00 10.47
C VAL A 69 -10.68 -13.59 11.81
N GLN A 70 -11.03 -12.74 12.80
CA GLN A 70 -11.54 -13.20 14.10
C GLN A 70 -12.94 -13.84 14.01
N GLN A 71 -13.72 -13.47 12.99
CA GLN A 71 -15.05 -14.03 12.74
C GLN A 71 -15.03 -15.20 11.75
N ALA A 72 -13.87 -15.49 11.15
CA ALA A 72 -13.76 -16.49 10.10
C ALA A 72 -14.06 -17.92 10.62
N VAL A 73 -14.74 -18.71 9.80
CA VAL A 73 -15.06 -20.12 10.08
C VAL A 73 -13.81 -20.98 10.12
N ALA A 74 -12.84 -20.65 9.26
CA ALA A 74 -11.55 -21.32 9.18
C ALA A 74 -10.50 -20.34 8.68
N VAL A 75 -9.28 -20.49 9.17
CA VAL A 75 -8.12 -19.69 8.79
C VAL A 75 -6.95 -20.62 8.46
N SER A 76 -6.25 -20.31 7.38
CA SER A 76 -4.98 -20.93 6.99
C SER A 76 -3.97 -19.84 6.69
N ILE A 77 -2.70 -20.08 6.99
CA ILE A 77 -1.62 -19.12 6.78
C ILE A 77 -0.57 -19.74 5.88
N THR A 78 -0.17 -18.98 4.86
CA THR A 78 0.99 -19.28 4.02
C THR A 78 2.10 -18.29 4.33
N ALA A 79 3.33 -18.79 4.30
CA ALA A 79 4.54 -18.01 4.48
C ALA A 79 5.37 -18.14 3.20
N ASP A 80 5.72 -17.00 2.59
CA ASP A 80 6.54 -16.93 1.38
C ASP A 80 7.84 -16.19 1.70
N MET A 81 8.97 -16.71 1.24
CA MET A 81 10.29 -16.13 1.48
C MET A 81 11.03 -15.94 0.18
N TRP A 82 11.66 -14.77 0.05
CA TRP A 82 12.52 -14.48 -1.07
C TRP A 82 13.74 -13.68 -0.62
N THR A 83 14.77 -13.69 -1.45
CA THR A 83 15.93 -12.79 -1.33
C THR A 83 15.85 -11.77 -2.45
N SER A 84 15.96 -10.49 -2.12
CA SER A 84 15.93 -9.40 -3.09
C SER A 84 17.20 -9.40 -3.95
N LEU A 85 17.18 -8.59 -5.02
CA LEU A 85 18.39 -8.35 -5.83
C LEU A 85 19.53 -7.72 -5.02
N ASN A 86 19.20 -7.09 -3.90
CA ASN A 86 20.15 -6.49 -2.97
C ASN A 86 20.65 -7.49 -1.91
N MET A 87 20.39 -8.79 -2.09
CA MET A 87 20.73 -9.87 -1.16
C MET A 87 20.10 -9.73 0.24
N GLU A 88 18.97 -9.04 0.33
CA GLU A 88 18.19 -8.93 1.56
C GLU A 88 17.07 -9.96 1.57
N ALA A 89 16.96 -10.74 2.63
CA ALA A 89 15.89 -11.72 2.77
C ALA A 89 14.63 -11.09 3.35
N TYR A 90 13.48 -11.55 2.86
CA TYR A 90 12.15 -11.11 3.29
C TYR A 90 11.25 -12.31 3.54
N LEU A 91 10.30 -12.13 4.44
CA LEU A 91 9.24 -13.07 4.76
C LEU A 91 7.89 -12.36 4.65
N ALA A 92 7.02 -12.85 3.78
CA ALA A 92 5.61 -12.46 3.74
C ALA A 92 4.74 -13.52 4.40
N LEU A 93 3.76 -13.07 5.19
CA LEU A 93 2.66 -13.91 5.64
C LEU A 93 1.38 -13.49 4.93
N THR A 94 0.66 -14.48 4.41
CA THR A 94 -0.67 -14.30 3.82
C THR A 94 -1.65 -15.20 4.55
N CYS A 95 -2.79 -14.66 4.98
CA CYS A 95 -3.89 -15.44 5.51
C CYS A 95 -4.90 -15.72 4.41
N HIS A 96 -5.45 -16.93 4.44
CA HIS A 96 -6.59 -17.36 3.67
C HIS A 96 -7.67 -17.77 4.66
N TYR A 97 -8.87 -17.23 4.55
CA TYR A 97 -9.93 -17.46 5.52
C TYR A 97 -11.31 -17.55 4.87
N ILE A 98 -12.22 -18.27 5.49
CA ILE A 98 -13.62 -18.40 5.02
C ILE A 98 -14.49 -17.45 5.85
N ASN A 99 -15.12 -16.48 5.18
CA ASN A 99 -16.03 -15.54 5.84
C ASN A 99 -17.42 -16.14 6.08
N ASP A 100 -18.29 -15.40 6.78
CA ASP A 100 -19.68 -15.80 7.08
C ASP A 100 -20.54 -16.13 5.85
N ASN A 101 -20.18 -15.57 4.69
CA ASN A 101 -20.85 -15.84 3.41
C ASN A 101 -20.29 -17.09 2.71
N MET A 102 -19.48 -17.90 3.39
CA MET A 102 -18.80 -19.09 2.85
C MET A 102 -17.85 -18.76 1.67
N GLN A 103 -17.30 -17.55 1.64
CA GLN A 103 -16.37 -17.12 0.60
C GLN A 103 -14.94 -17.22 1.09
N LEU A 104 -14.06 -17.75 0.23
CA LEU A 104 -12.63 -17.75 0.46
C LEU A 104 -12.07 -16.34 0.24
N CYS A 105 -11.58 -15.74 1.32
CA CYS A 105 -10.91 -14.45 1.34
C CYS A 105 -9.40 -14.64 1.52
N THR A 106 -8.62 -13.67 1.08
CA THR A 106 -7.15 -13.69 1.20
C THR A 106 -6.66 -12.29 1.57
N SER A 107 -5.74 -12.21 2.51
CA SER A 107 -5.16 -10.92 2.94
C SER A 107 -3.69 -11.10 3.33
N VAL A 108 -2.85 -10.17 2.90
CA VAL A 108 -1.44 -10.14 3.30
C VAL A 108 -1.35 -9.55 4.70
N LEU A 109 -0.86 -10.35 5.66
CA LEU A 109 -0.70 -9.93 7.05
C LEU A 109 0.51 -9.01 7.23
N GLY A 110 1.52 -9.20 6.39
CA GLY A 110 2.66 -8.31 6.35
C GLY A 110 3.84 -8.92 5.61
N VAL A 111 4.83 -8.06 5.37
CA VAL A 111 6.14 -8.42 4.84
C VAL A 111 7.17 -7.89 5.83
N LYS A 112 8.02 -8.77 6.37
CA LYS A 112 9.10 -8.40 7.27
C LYS A 112 10.44 -8.66 6.60
N HIS A 113 11.36 -7.71 6.75
CA HIS A 113 12.77 -7.93 6.47
C HIS A 113 13.29 -9.00 7.45
N PHE A 114 14.04 -9.97 6.92
CA PHE A 114 14.50 -11.15 7.65
C PHE A 114 16.04 -11.23 7.56
N PRO A 115 16.79 -10.39 8.30
CA PRO A 115 18.24 -10.38 8.25
C PRO A 115 18.91 -11.57 8.98
N GLN A 116 18.11 -12.42 9.62
CA GLN A 116 18.56 -13.54 10.44
C GLN A 116 18.87 -14.76 9.56
N SER A 117 19.63 -15.73 10.10
CA SER A 117 19.84 -17.01 9.44
C SER A 117 18.51 -17.74 9.24
N HIS A 118 18.37 -18.42 8.08
CA HIS A 118 17.16 -19.15 7.64
C HIS A 118 16.96 -20.49 8.38
N THR A 119 17.07 -20.46 9.71
CA THR A 119 16.79 -21.62 10.57
C THR A 119 15.30 -21.72 10.85
N ALA A 120 14.80 -22.93 11.07
CA ALA A 120 13.40 -23.17 11.43
C ALA A 120 12.96 -22.37 12.67
N ASP A 121 13.83 -22.22 13.67
CA ASP A 121 13.51 -21.49 14.91
C ASP A 121 13.30 -19.99 14.68
N ASN A 122 14.22 -19.32 13.97
CA ASN A 122 14.07 -17.90 13.61
C ASN A 122 12.80 -17.67 12.78
N LEU A 123 12.53 -18.53 11.79
CA LEU A 123 11.33 -18.45 10.97
C LEU A 123 10.06 -18.61 11.84
N ALA A 124 10.04 -19.60 12.72
CA ALA A 124 8.92 -19.81 13.64
C ALA A 124 8.73 -18.62 14.60
N GLN A 125 9.81 -18.00 15.08
CA GLN A 125 9.74 -16.81 15.93
C GLN A 125 9.15 -15.61 15.19
N VAL A 126 9.64 -15.28 13.99
CA VAL A 126 9.10 -14.15 13.21
C VAL A 126 7.66 -14.41 12.79
N LYS A 127 7.35 -15.64 12.36
CA LYS A 127 5.99 -16.07 12.02
C LYS A 127 5.05 -15.89 13.23
N ARG A 128 5.42 -16.39 14.41
CA ARG A 128 4.62 -16.24 15.64
C ARG A 128 4.39 -14.78 16.00
N GLY A 129 5.45 -13.96 16.02
CA GLY A 129 5.30 -12.54 16.32
C GLY A 129 4.37 -11.82 15.34
N MET A 130 4.41 -12.18 14.05
CA MET A 130 3.44 -11.67 13.08
C MET A 130 2.02 -12.19 13.31
N MET A 131 1.83 -13.44 13.74
CA MET A 131 0.50 -13.95 14.07
C MET A 131 -0.07 -13.27 15.33
N ASP A 132 0.80 -13.00 16.32
CA ASP A 132 0.45 -12.29 17.55
C ASP A 132 -0.01 -10.84 17.27
N ASP A 133 0.67 -10.13 16.35
CA ASP A 133 0.29 -8.78 15.89
C ASP A 133 -1.17 -8.74 15.35
N TRP A 134 -1.66 -9.88 14.88
CA TRP A 134 -2.99 -10.10 14.30
C TRP A 134 -3.97 -10.83 15.24
N ALA A 135 -3.54 -11.17 16.46
CA ALA A 135 -4.30 -11.96 17.43
C ALA A 135 -4.79 -13.32 16.87
N ILE A 136 -4.06 -13.90 15.92
CA ILE A 136 -4.36 -15.23 15.39
C ILE A 136 -3.66 -16.24 16.29
N THR A 137 -4.41 -16.85 17.19
CA THR A 137 -3.88 -17.89 18.09
C THR A 137 -4.14 -19.27 17.51
N ASN A 138 -3.19 -20.18 17.67
CA ASN A 138 -3.44 -21.60 17.48
C ASN A 138 -4.03 -22.13 18.79
N GLU A 139 -5.23 -22.72 18.73
CA GLU A 139 -5.67 -23.69 19.75
C GLU A 139 -4.98 -25.04 19.54
#